data_AF-A0A8T4FYR0-F1
#
_entry.id   AF-A0A8T4FYR0-F1
#
_cell.length_a   1.000
_cell.length_b   1.000
_cell.length_c   1.000
_cell.angle_alpha   90.00
_cell.angle_beta   90.00
_cell.angle_gamma   90.00
#
_symmetry.space_group_name_H-M   'P 1'
#
loop_
_entity.id
_entity.type
_entity.pdbx_description
1 polymer ?
#
loop_
_entity_poly.entity_id
_entity_poly.type
_entity_poly.pdbx_seq_one_letter_code
_entity_poly.pdbx_strand_id
1 'polypeptide(L)'
;MKVRKIAALAVGAAMVGATMGFASAQANLPGKDFFVKDGAPNVKIVVGSQAAAMDVASAADIAVALGSLLYTEKEAEAAGVSVLVKKDLTGDYTYYIKVFSNYYEDTGVDPSATSYEDLTSNWWNGSAYNGSYTDWKDWTPKFVDEVENMDAINGDYQVDWDFTINKILLEDSEQEDGIAYVPKKADLKITAGNFTVLLNYTITKWYTSWTENSPIWGSLDQVTKEDTVIDDDNPGGYEAVETVYDGVGAGDTFTVLGNTYYILEVLSDGIKYGHDHGQVWFHVGDVKEFDGYKIRAVDISVSPSNKALFEVTAPDGRSDLIIISTDDGDVDISTKSDKFNPGEVVIKLDDTFVGIDGNLIAQLEVRTNVVEVHNGDELVSGWTVDFHIDGGKVKWITLTNKDDLEGSTLDILGKYKMYYEAESHTLEVDDTTYYAAKAQIVVEPAEPVIDTKELKVGDELEGWTIEEIKGGTYTEVTVMHPTEPITYLDTEIDPENIDSNLILVGGPVANAITKYLVDNGYSTVDWYNSAGDIEYIEDFNGFGVLIVAGKDRYATREAAKQLMEYLANL
;
A
#
# COMPACT_ATOMS: atom_id res chain seq x y z
N MET A 1 -25.10 14.44 -24.78
CA MET A 1 -24.55 15.80 -24.55
C MET A 1 -24.64 16.12 -23.06
N LYS A 2 -23.49 16.12 -22.37
CA LYS A 2 -23.09 17.08 -21.32
C LYS A 2 -21.66 16.74 -20.86
N VAL A 3 -20.69 17.22 -21.63
CA VAL A 3 -19.28 17.34 -21.20
C VAL A 3 -19.27 18.28 -19.99
N ARG A 4 -18.86 17.78 -18.81
CA ARG A 4 -18.64 18.62 -17.63
C ARG A 4 -17.18 19.03 -17.60
N LYS A 5 -16.91 20.28 -18.01
CA LYS A 5 -15.59 20.89 -17.88
C LYS A 5 -15.16 20.90 -16.40
N ILE A 6 -13.95 20.44 -16.10
CA ILE A 6 -13.35 20.55 -14.76
C ILE A 6 -12.96 22.02 -14.57
N ALA A 7 -13.82 22.79 -13.90
CA ALA A 7 -13.51 24.15 -13.48
C ALA A 7 -12.63 24.07 -12.21
N ALA A 8 -11.54 24.84 -12.17
CA ALA A 8 -10.63 24.94 -11.04
C ALA A 8 -11.42 25.17 -9.74
N LEU A 9 -11.41 24.18 -8.84
CA LEU A 9 -11.92 24.32 -7.47
C LEU A 9 -10.81 24.95 -6.63
N ALA A 10 -11.07 26.15 -6.09
CA ALA A 10 -10.18 26.79 -5.13
C ALA A 10 -10.24 26.00 -3.81
N VAL A 11 -9.09 25.50 -3.35
CA VAL A 11 -8.95 24.72 -2.11
C VAL A 11 -8.71 25.67 -0.94
N GLY A 12 -9.67 25.78 -0.03
CA GLY A 12 -9.47 26.42 1.28
C GLY A 12 -9.05 25.37 2.31
N ALA A 13 -7.78 25.39 2.75
CA ALA A 13 -7.29 24.52 3.82
C ALA A 13 -7.25 25.29 5.16
N ALA A 14 -7.73 24.65 6.22
CA ALA A 14 -7.64 25.16 7.60
C ALA A 14 -6.23 24.96 8.15
N MET A 15 -5.60 26.04 8.64
CA MET A 15 -4.30 25.96 9.30
C MET A 15 -4.42 25.44 10.75
N VAL A 16 -3.77 24.32 11.06
CA VAL A 16 -3.45 23.91 12.42
C VAL A 16 -2.20 24.66 12.86
N GLY A 17 -2.38 25.85 13.43
CA GLY A 17 -1.30 26.64 14.01
C GLY A 17 -0.88 26.10 15.36
N ALA A 18 0.26 25.39 15.42
CA ALA A 18 0.95 25.09 16.66
C ALA A 18 1.67 26.36 17.17
N THR A 19 0.97 27.19 17.95
CA THR A 19 1.62 28.27 18.72
C THR A 19 2.24 27.66 19.98
N MET A 20 3.53 27.32 19.90
CA MET A 20 4.34 27.05 21.10
C MET A 20 4.61 28.39 21.80
N GLY A 21 3.79 28.71 22.80
CA GLY A 21 4.03 29.82 23.71
C GLY A 21 5.21 29.53 24.63
N PHE A 22 6.35 30.18 24.39
CA PHE A 22 7.37 30.36 25.41
C PHE A 22 7.08 31.63 26.18
N ALA A 23 6.48 31.45 27.37
CA ALA A 23 6.39 32.48 28.39
C ALA A 23 7.72 32.55 29.14
N SER A 24 8.51 33.60 28.89
CA SER A 24 9.61 33.99 29.78
C SER A 24 9.53 35.48 30.10
N ALA A 25 9.02 35.77 31.30
CA ALA A 25 9.44 36.86 32.19
C ALA A 25 9.56 38.33 31.69
N GLN A 26 8.88 38.75 30.62
CA GLN A 26 8.74 40.17 30.23
C GLN A 26 7.25 40.57 30.12
N ALA A 27 6.47 40.37 31.18
CA ALA A 27 5.02 40.51 31.18
C ALA A 27 4.47 41.92 30.86
N ASN A 28 5.33 42.92 30.59
CA ASN A 28 4.94 44.32 30.39
C ASN A 28 5.55 44.98 29.13
N LEU A 29 6.08 44.24 28.15
CA LEU A 29 6.54 44.83 26.86
C LEU A 29 5.42 44.81 25.79
N PRO A 30 5.34 45.81 24.90
CA PRO A 30 4.28 45.88 23.89
C PRO A 30 4.49 44.88 22.74
N GLY A 31 3.40 44.43 22.08
CA GLY A 31 3.48 43.51 20.93
C GLY A 31 3.95 44.16 19.62
N LYS A 32 4.08 43.35 18.55
CA LYS A 32 4.63 43.77 17.24
C LYS A 32 4.03 45.07 16.68
N ASP A 33 2.71 45.24 16.79
CA ASP A 33 1.98 46.42 16.30
C ASP A 33 2.45 47.75 16.91
N PHE A 34 3.04 47.74 18.10
CA PHE A 34 3.65 48.93 18.68
C PHE A 34 4.86 49.40 17.88
N PHE A 35 5.65 48.46 17.39
CA PHE A 35 6.91 48.69 16.68
C PHE A 35 6.72 48.83 15.17
N VAL A 36 5.89 47.98 14.59
CA VAL A 36 5.65 47.86 13.15
C VAL A 36 4.17 47.66 12.89
N LYS A 37 3.60 48.48 12.03
CA LYS A 37 2.21 48.35 11.58
C LYS A 37 2.18 48.31 10.06
N ASP A 38 1.49 47.32 9.50
CA ASP A 38 1.38 47.11 8.04
C ASP A 38 2.77 47.01 7.34
N GLY A 39 3.75 46.40 8.02
CA GLY A 39 5.13 46.26 7.54
C GLY A 39 5.97 47.55 7.58
N ALA A 40 5.41 48.66 8.04
CA ALA A 40 6.10 49.95 8.19
C ALA A 40 6.39 50.27 9.68
N PRO A 41 7.43 51.05 9.99
CA PRO A 41 7.70 51.46 11.38
C PRO A 41 6.51 52.23 11.97
N ASN A 42 6.12 51.88 13.19
CA ASN A 42 5.06 52.54 13.95
C ASN A 42 5.59 53.26 15.21
N VAL A 43 6.92 53.42 15.30
CA VAL A 43 7.61 53.93 16.48
C VAL A 43 8.78 54.85 16.10
N LYS A 44 9.05 55.87 16.92
CA LYS A 44 10.24 56.73 16.85
C LYS A 44 11.20 56.42 18.00
N ILE A 45 12.46 56.14 17.70
CA ILE A 45 13.52 55.97 18.68
C ILE A 45 14.11 57.35 18.99
N VAL A 46 14.01 57.79 20.25
CA VAL A 46 14.42 59.12 20.67
C VAL A 46 15.63 59.04 21.59
N VAL A 47 16.72 59.67 21.20
CA VAL A 47 17.97 59.71 21.96
C VAL A 47 18.17 61.08 22.57
N GLY A 48 18.67 61.11 23.80
CA GLY A 48 19.02 62.35 24.46
C GLY A 48 20.03 63.21 23.69
N SER A 49 19.78 64.51 23.53
CA SER A 49 20.73 65.46 22.93
C SER A 49 22.01 65.62 23.76
N GLN A 50 21.97 65.27 25.05
CA GLN A 50 23.12 65.20 25.95
C GLN A 50 23.62 63.77 26.18
N ALA A 51 23.11 62.79 25.45
CA ALA A 51 23.44 61.38 25.65
C ALA A 51 24.90 61.09 25.30
N ALA A 52 25.47 60.07 25.96
CA ALA A 52 26.81 59.62 25.61
C ALA A 52 26.80 58.93 24.24
N ALA A 53 27.94 58.91 23.55
CA ALA A 53 28.07 58.22 22.26
C ALA A 53 27.61 56.74 22.30
N MET A 54 27.68 56.10 23.47
CA MET A 54 27.23 54.73 23.68
C MET A 54 25.70 54.57 23.70
N ASP A 55 24.98 55.58 24.18
CA ASP A 55 23.51 55.60 24.16
C ASP A 55 23.02 55.81 22.71
N VAL A 56 23.70 56.68 21.96
CA VAL A 56 23.46 56.89 20.52
C VAL A 56 23.69 55.59 19.73
N ALA A 57 24.78 54.86 20.02
CA ALA A 57 25.04 53.56 19.42
C ALA A 57 23.95 52.53 19.77
N SER A 58 23.43 52.56 20.98
CA SER A 58 22.36 51.66 21.43
C SER A 58 21.05 51.92 20.70
N ALA A 59 20.71 53.19 20.46
CA ALA A 59 19.56 53.56 19.65
C ALA A 59 19.70 53.12 18.18
N ALA A 60 20.90 53.24 17.61
CA ALA A 60 21.17 52.75 16.26
C ALA A 60 21.00 51.24 16.14
N ASP A 61 21.47 50.48 17.13
CA ASP A 61 21.31 49.02 17.11
C ASP A 61 19.85 48.59 17.28
N ILE A 62 19.06 49.28 18.12
CA ILE A 62 17.60 49.07 18.22
C ILE A 62 16.93 49.37 16.87
N ALA A 63 17.34 50.43 16.18
CA ALA A 63 16.81 50.77 14.85
C ALA A 63 17.07 49.67 13.81
N VAL A 64 18.26 49.05 13.86
CA VAL A 64 18.61 47.90 13.00
C VAL A 64 17.75 46.69 13.34
N ALA A 65 17.55 46.38 14.62
CA ALA A 65 16.69 45.28 15.06
C ALA A 65 15.23 45.48 14.65
N LEU A 66 14.72 46.72 14.68
CA LEU A 66 13.40 47.03 14.13
C LEU A 66 13.32 46.82 12.62
N GLY A 67 14.40 47.08 11.91
CA GLY A 67 14.49 46.88 10.46
C GLY A 67 14.20 45.45 10.01
N SER A 68 14.50 44.43 10.83
CA SER A 68 14.19 43.02 10.49
C SER A 68 12.71 42.67 10.58
N LEU A 69 11.89 43.54 11.18
CA LEU A 69 10.45 43.33 11.33
C LEU A 69 9.62 43.99 10.21
N LEU A 70 10.27 44.73 9.31
CA LEU A 70 9.61 45.49 8.24
C LEU A 70 9.33 44.61 7.01
N TYR A 71 8.26 43.82 7.06
CA TYR A 71 7.80 43.02 5.92
C TYR A 71 6.28 42.80 5.96
N THR A 72 5.72 42.39 4.82
CA THR A 72 4.33 41.90 4.70
C THR A 72 4.31 40.49 4.12
N GLU A 73 3.35 39.66 4.54
CA GLU A 73 3.17 38.29 4.07
C GLU A 73 1.86 38.16 3.27
N LYS A 74 1.86 37.35 2.20
CA LYS A 74 0.68 37.01 1.40
C LYS A 74 0.69 35.54 1.01
N GLU A 75 -0.42 34.83 1.16
CA GLU A 75 -0.55 33.47 0.62
C GLU A 75 -0.72 33.49 -0.92
N ALA A 76 0.02 32.63 -1.61
CA ALA A 76 -0.06 32.42 -3.05
C ALA A 76 -0.34 30.94 -3.39
N GLU A 77 -1.19 30.72 -4.39
CA GLU A 77 -1.50 29.38 -4.92
C GLU A 77 -0.36 28.86 -5.81
N ALA A 78 0.04 27.59 -5.64
CA ALA A 78 1.01 26.98 -6.54
C ALA A 78 0.37 26.60 -7.89
N ALA A 79 1.08 26.85 -8.99
CA ALA A 79 0.74 26.30 -10.29
C ALA A 79 1.10 24.80 -10.33
N GLY A 80 0.14 23.95 -10.69
CA GLY A 80 0.37 22.50 -10.84
C GLY A 80 -0.74 21.58 -10.32
N VAL A 81 -1.98 22.05 -10.20
CA VAL A 81 -3.09 21.19 -9.74
C VAL A 81 -3.30 20.03 -10.71
N SER A 82 -3.09 18.81 -10.23
CA SER A 82 -3.53 17.59 -10.90
C SER A 82 -4.62 16.91 -10.08
N VAL A 83 -5.44 16.11 -10.77
CA VAL A 83 -6.48 15.30 -10.14
C VAL A 83 -6.24 13.85 -10.49
N LEU A 84 -6.24 12.98 -9.48
CA LEU A 84 -6.31 11.54 -9.69
C LEU A 84 -7.78 11.18 -9.86
N VAL A 85 -8.12 10.51 -10.95
CA VAL A 85 -9.46 10.00 -11.22
C VAL A 85 -9.45 8.49 -11.32
N LYS A 86 -10.59 7.87 -11.03
CA LYS A 86 -10.79 6.42 -11.14
C LYS A 86 -12.09 6.03 -11.86
N LYS A 87 -12.08 4.87 -12.51
CA LYS A 87 -13.24 4.22 -13.11
C LYS A 87 -13.31 2.76 -12.65
N ASP A 88 -14.51 2.36 -12.22
CA ASP A 88 -14.82 0.97 -11.91
C ASP A 88 -15.14 0.23 -13.22
N LEU A 89 -14.34 -0.79 -13.50
CA LEU A 89 -14.44 -1.66 -14.67
C LEU A 89 -14.96 -3.05 -14.32
N THR A 90 -15.35 -3.32 -13.07
CA THR A 90 -15.73 -4.67 -12.61
C THR A 90 -16.76 -5.32 -13.53
N GLY A 91 -17.80 -4.59 -13.93
CA GLY A 91 -18.82 -5.08 -14.86
C GLY A 91 -18.33 -5.40 -16.27
N ASP A 92 -17.22 -4.79 -16.73
CA ASP A 92 -16.59 -5.11 -18.02
C ASP A 92 -15.84 -6.46 -17.96
N TYR A 93 -15.50 -6.93 -16.76
CA TYR A 93 -14.84 -8.22 -16.48
C TYR A 93 -15.80 -9.25 -15.85
N THR A 94 -17.10 -8.96 -15.80
CA THR A 94 -18.12 -9.89 -15.32
C THR A 94 -18.63 -10.76 -16.46
N TYR A 95 -18.58 -12.08 -16.29
CA TYR A 95 -19.12 -13.04 -17.24
C TYR A 95 -20.57 -13.40 -16.90
N TYR A 96 -21.40 -13.45 -17.94
CA TYR A 96 -22.82 -13.83 -17.82
C TYR A 96 -23.10 -15.09 -18.63
N ILE A 97 -23.23 -16.22 -17.95
CA ILE A 97 -23.59 -17.49 -18.56
C ILE A 97 -25.11 -17.61 -18.54
N LYS A 98 -25.75 -17.36 -19.68
CA LYS A 98 -27.20 -17.46 -19.79
C LYS A 98 -27.67 -18.91 -19.59
N VAL A 99 -28.67 -19.12 -18.74
CA VAL A 99 -29.22 -20.48 -18.46
C VAL A 99 -30.69 -20.62 -18.82
N PHE A 100 -31.48 -19.55 -18.73
CA PHE A 100 -32.90 -19.54 -19.07
C PHE A 100 -33.30 -18.18 -19.65
N SER A 101 -34.18 -18.16 -20.64
CA SER A 101 -34.87 -16.95 -21.06
C SER A 101 -36.12 -17.29 -21.86
N ASN A 102 -37.27 -16.74 -21.48
CA ASN A 102 -38.44 -16.72 -22.35
C ASN A 102 -38.70 -15.31 -22.95
N TYR A 103 -37.73 -14.40 -22.88
CA TYR A 103 -37.88 -13.07 -23.46
C TYR A 103 -38.02 -13.16 -24.98
N TYR A 104 -38.85 -12.28 -25.54
CA TYR A 104 -39.02 -12.21 -27.00
C TYR A 104 -37.70 -11.91 -27.71
N GLU A 105 -36.85 -11.05 -27.15
CA GLU A 105 -35.55 -10.69 -27.75
C GLU A 105 -34.57 -11.87 -27.84
N ASP A 106 -34.64 -12.82 -26.90
CA ASP A 106 -33.75 -13.98 -26.86
C ASP A 106 -34.33 -15.17 -27.65
N THR A 107 -35.66 -15.33 -27.69
CA THR A 107 -36.33 -16.52 -28.26
C THR A 107 -37.03 -16.27 -29.61
N GLY A 108 -37.39 -15.02 -29.91
CA GLY A 108 -38.25 -14.65 -31.04
C GLY A 108 -39.71 -15.07 -30.89
N VAL A 109 -40.12 -15.54 -29.71
CA VAL A 109 -41.47 -16.01 -29.39
C VAL A 109 -42.04 -15.18 -28.25
N ASP A 110 -43.32 -14.80 -28.34
CA ASP A 110 -43.99 -14.04 -27.29
C ASP A 110 -44.07 -14.87 -25.99
N PRO A 111 -43.74 -14.28 -24.82
CA PRO A 111 -43.94 -14.94 -23.53
C PRO A 111 -45.40 -15.36 -23.36
N SER A 112 -45.63 -16.64 -23.09
CA SER A 112 -46.97 -17.23 -23.00
C SER A 112 -47.32 -17.77 -21.61
N ALA A 113 -46.39 -17.74 -20.66
CA ALA A 113 -46.59 -18.19 -19.29
C ALA A 113 -47.61 -17.29 -18.57
N THR A 114 -48.61 -17.88 -17.92
CA THR A 114 -49.69 -17.17 -17.21
C THR A 114 -49.58 -17.24 -15.69
N SER A 115 -48.65 -18.07 -15.20
CA SER A 115 -48.17 -18.14 -13.84
C SER A 115 -46.65 -18.27 -13.86
N TYR A 116 -46.00 -18.00 -12.73
CA TYR A 116 -44.54 -18.15 -12.64
C TYR A 116 -44.14 -19.62 -12.81
N GLU A 117 -44.96 -20.53 -12.31
CA GLU A 117 -44.78 -21.98 -12.38
C GLU A 117 -44.92 -22.53 -13.81
N ASP A 118 -45.48 -21.75 -14.75
CA ASP A 118 -45.54 -22.12 -16.17
C ASP A 118 -44.19 -21.94 -16.90
N LEU A 119 -43.20 -21.31 -16.26
CA LEU A 119 -41.84 -21.07 -16.80
C LEU A 119 -40.97 -22.34 -16.77
N THR A 120 -41.47 -23.39 -17.40
CA THR A 120 -40.92 -24.77 -17.38
C THR A 120 -40.00 -25.08 -18.57
N SER A 121 -40.08 -24.27 -19.62
CA SER A 121 -39.37 -24.46 -20.89
C SER A 121 -38.65 -23.18 -21.29
N ASN A 122 -37.66 -23.29 -22.17
CA ASN A 122 -36.71 -22.23 -22.61
C ASN A 122 -35.43 -22.15 -21.76
N TRP A 123 -34.90 -23.31 -21.39
CA TRP A 123 -33.53 -23.42 -20.91
C TRP A 123 -32.54 -23.36 -22.08
N TRP A 124 -31.37 -22.75 -21.86
CA TRP A 124 -30.34 -22.55 -22.88
C TRP A 124 -29.38 -23.74 -22.97
N ASN A 125 -29.44 -24.50 -24.05
CA ASN A 125 -28.60 -25.70 -24.23
C ASN A 125 -27.27 -25.43 -24.98
N GLY A 126 -26.78 -24.19 -24.98
CA GLY A 126 -25.59 -23.81 -25.74
C GLY A 126 -25.84 -23.43 -27.20
N SER A 127 -27.03 -23.68 -27.74
CA SER A 127 -27.36 -23.38 -29.15
C SER A 127 -28.68 -22.65 -29.35
N ALA A 128 -29.69 -22.94 -28.53
CA ALA A 128 -31.01 -22.33 -28.59
C ALA A 128 -31.68 -22.38 -27.20
N TYR A 129 -32.65 -21.48 -27.01
CA TYR A 129 -33.59 -21.55 -25.90
C TYR A 129 -34.69 -22.55 -26.24
N ASN A 130 -34.42 -23.83 -26.04
CA ASN A 130 -35.40 -24.89 -26.21
C ASN A 130 -35.16 -26.02 -25.22
N GLY A 131 -36.25 -26.61 -24.73
CA GLY A 131 -36.18 -27.75 -23.81
C GLY A 131 -36.42 -27.40 -22.35
N SER A 132 -36.33 -28.46 -21.54
CA SER A 132 -36.61 -28.50 -20.11
C SER A 132 -35.33 -28.34 -19.29
N TYR A 133 -35.46 -28.18 -17.96
CA TYR A 133 -34.31 -28.18 -17.06
C TYR A 133 -33.49 -29.48 -17.16
N THR A 134 -34.15 -30.62 -17.36
CA THR A 134 -33.46 -31.91 -17.52
C THR A 134 -32.52 -31.91 -18.73
N ASP A 135 -32.97 -31.38 -19.87
CA ASP A 135 -32.14 -31.28 -21.08
C ASP A 135 -30.95 -30.35 -20.86
N TRP A 136 -31.18 -29.23 -20.13
CA TRP A 136 -30.13 -28.30 -19.74
C TRP A 136 -29.12 -28.92 -18.78
N LYS A 137 -29.59 -29.68 -17.79
CA LYS A 137 -28.79 -30.39 -16.79
C LYS A 137 -27.90 -31.48 -17.39
N ASP A 138 -28.28 -32.06 -18.52
CA ASP A 138 -27.44 -33.03 -19.24
C ASP A 138 -26.36 -32.35 -20.10
N TRP A 139 -26.61 -31.11 -20.57
CA TRP A 139 -25.62 -30.29 -21.27
C TRP A 139 -24.63 -29.67 -20.28
N THR A 140 -25.15 -28.98 -19.27
CA THR A 140 -24.48 -28.10 -18.29
C THR A 140 -23.51 -27.06 -18.87
N PRO A 141 -23.49 -25.85 -18.32
CA PRO A 141 -22.52 -24.85 -18.74
C PRO A 141 -21.10 -25.22 -18.29
N LYS A 142 -20.15 -24.73 -19.08
CA LYS A 142 -18.71 -24.76 -18.80
C LYS A 142 -18.22 -23.32 -18.65
N PHE A 143 -17.36 -23.08 -17.66
CA PHE A 143 -16.59 -21.85 -17.54
C PHE A 143 -15.10 -22.19 -17.63
N VAL A 144 -14.37 -21.44 -18.45
CA VAL A 144 -12.93 -21.56 -18.65
C VAL A 144 -12.39 -20.15 -18.58
N ASP A 145 -11.37 -19.96 -17.77
CA ASP A 145 -10.70 -18.68 -17.65
C ASP A 145 -9.29 -18.92 -17.11
N GLU A 146 -8.51 -17.85 -17.12
CA GLU A 146 -7.12 -17.81 -16.70
C GLU A 146 -6.93 -16.68 -15.69
N VAL A 147 -6.05 -16.90 -14.71
CA VAL A 147 -5.60 -15.84 -13.81
C VAL A 147 -4.10 -15.77 -13.79
N GLU A 148 -3.62 -14.63 -14.22
CA GLU A 148 -2.23 -14.38 -14.54
C GLU A 148 -1.35 -14.18 -13.29
N ASN A 149 -0.13 -14.69 -13.38
CA ASN A 149 1.00 -14.49 -12.48
C ASN A 149 0.65 -14.78 -11.01
N MET A 150 0.01 -15.92 -10.77
CA MET A 150 -0.57 -16.27 -9.47
C MET A 150 0.32 -17.17 -8.62
N ASP A 151 1.18 -17.95 -9.26
CA ASP A 151 2.21 -18.77 -8.62
C ASP A 151 3.58 -18.49 -9.25
N ALA A 152 4.64 -19.05 -8.68
CA ALA A 152 5.99 -18.82 -9.17
C ALA A 152 6.95 -19.99 -8.94
N ILE A 153 7.97 -20.07 -9.79
CA ILE A 153 9.14 -20.94 -9.64
C ILE A 153 10.32 -20.10 -9.12
N ASN A 154 10.91 -20.53 -8.01
CA ASN A 154 12.04 -19.89 -7.33
C ASN A 154 11.80 -18.40 -7.00
N GLY A 155 10.54 -17.94 -7.05
CA GLY A 155 10.14 -16.54 -6.90
C GLY A 155 10.40 -15.64 -8.12
N ASP A 156 11.03 -16.16 -9.17
CA ASP A 156 11.50 -15.37 -10.32
C ASP A 156 10.61 -15.53 -11.55
N TYR A 157 10.11 -16.74 -11.79
CA TYR A 157 9.28 -17.04 -12.97
C TYR A 157 7.83 -17.20 -12.55
N GLN A 158 6.95 -16.42 -13.14
CA GLN A 158 5.53 -16.44 -12.84
C GLN A 158 4.84 -17.61 -13.56
N VAL A 159 3.76 -18.09 -12.96
CA VAL A 159 2.96 -19.23 -13.41
C VAL A 159 1.50 -18.86 -13.26
N ASP A 160 0.73 -19.15 -14.30
CA ASP A 160 -0.66 -18.79 -14.41
C ASP A 160 -1.58 -19.89 -13.88
N TRP A 161 -2.81 -19.50 -13.56
CA TRP A 161 -3.88 -20.42 -13.17
C TRP A 161 -4.82 -20.62 -14.33
N ASP A 162 -4.57 -21.65 -15.14
CA ASP A 162 -5.46 -22.12 -16.17
C ASP A 162 -6.58 -22.97 -15.57
N PHE A 163 -7.81 -22.48 -15.47
CA PHE A 163 -8.86 -23.25 -14.81
C PHE A 163 -10.09 -23.53 -15.66
N THR A 164 -10.75 -24.63 -15.32
CA THR A 164 -11.97 -25.09 -15.97
C THR A 164 -12.95 -25.56 -14.92
N ILE A 165 -14.18 -25.04 -14.98
CA ILE A 165 -15.33 -25.51 -14.24
C ILE A 165 -16.32 -26.11 -15.23
N ASN A 166 -16.53 -27.42 -15.12
CA ASN A 166 -17.56 -28.15 -15.84
C ASN A 166 -18.78 -28.37 -14.93
N LYS A 167 -19.92 -28.72 -15.53
CA LYS A 167 -21.11 -29.20 -14.80
C LYS A 167 -21.57 -28.30 -13.66
N ILE A 168 -21.76 -27.01 -13.95
CA ILE A 168 -22.36 -26.09 -12.98
C ILE A 168 -23.86 -26.39 -12.90
N LEU A 169 -24.31 -26.89 -11.76
CA LEU A 169 -25.69 -27.29 -11.51
C LEU A 169 -26.41 -26.24 -10.67
N LEU A 170 -27.73 -26.21 -10.80
CA LEU A 170 -28.61 -25.40 -9.95
C LEU A 170 -29.34 -26.30 -8.95
N GLU A 171 -29.41 -25.84 -7.71
CA GLU A 171 -30.21 -26.43 -6.64
C GLU A 171 -31.18 -25.39 -6.08
N ASP A 172 -32.47 -25.73 -6.04
CA ASP A 172 -33.50 -24.87 -5.49
C ASP A 172 -34.22 -25.58 -4.35
N SER A 173 -33.97 -25.12 -3.12
CA SER A 173 -34.58 -25.69 -1.91
C SER A 173 -36.10 -25.52 -1.84
N GLU A 174 -36.70 -24.64 -2.65
CA GLU A 174 -38.15 -24.48 -2.73
C GLU A 174 -38.81 -25.55 -3.64
N GLN A 175 -38.03 -26.34 -4.37
CA GLN A 175 -38.50 -27.37 -5.31
C GLN A 175 -37.99 -28.78 -4.92
N GLU A 176 -38.79 -29.52 -4.13
CA GLU A 176 -38.42 -30.81 -3.51
C GLU A 176 -38.05 -31.94 -4.49
N ASP A 177 -38.62 -31.95 -5.71
CA ASP A 177 -38.40 -32.99 -6.73
C ASP A 177 -37.41 -32.53 -7.84
N GLY A 178 -36.60 -31.51 -7.54
CA GLY A 178 -35.74 -30.85 -8.51
C GLY A 178 -36.44 -29.71 -9.26
N ILE A 179 -35.68 -29.01 -10.11
CA ILE A 179 -36.14 -27.79 -10.77
C ILE A 179 -37.16 -28.13 -11.87
N ALA A 180 -38.42 -27.77 -11.61
CA ALA A 180 -39.55 -27.93 -12.53
C ALA A 180 -39.83 -26.65 -13.34
N TYR A 181 -39.59 -25.48 -12.75
CA TYR A 181 -39.69 -24.17 -13.38
C TYR A 181 -38.50 -23.29 -12.95
N VAL A 182 -38.23 -22.21 -13.69
CA VAL A 182 -37.06 -21.35 -13.44
C VAL A 182 -37.01 -20.86 -11.98
N PRO A 183 -35.95 -21.17 -11.22
CA PRO A 183 -35.82 -20.74 -9.83
C PRO A 183 -35.80 -19.21 -9.70
N LYS A 184 -36.42 -18.66 -8.66
CA LYS A 184 -36.23 -17.24 -8.31
C LYS A 184 -34.86 -17.00 -7.68
N LYS A 185 -34.35 -18.02 -7.01
CA LYS A 185 -33.02 -18.11 -6.40
C LYS A 185 -32.58 -19.56 -6.53
N ALA A 186 -31.29 -19.78 -6.69
CA ALA A 186 -30.72 -21.11 -6.68
C ALA A 186 -29.35 -21.05 -6.02
N ASP A 187 -29.01 -22.12 -5.31
CA ASP A 187 -27.63 -22.42 -4.98
C ASP A 187 -26.96 -23.04 -6.21
N LEU A 188 -25.66 -22.79 -6.35
CA LEU A 188 -24.83 -23.43 -7.35
C LEU A 188 -24.19 -24.67 -6.75
N LYS A 189 -24.04 -25.71 -7.56
CA LYS A 189 -23.30 -26.91 -7.21
C LYS A 189 -22.31 -27.29 -8.30
N ILE A 190 -21.05 -27.46 -7.92
CA ILE A 190 -19.98 -28.02 -8.74
C ILE A 190 -19.54 -29.31 -8.05
N THR A 191 -19.85 -30.45 -8.66
CA THR A 191 -19.49 -31.74 -8.07
C THR A 191 -17.99 -31.98 -8.09
N ALA A 192 -17.48 -32.73 -7.12
CA ALA A 192 -16.09 -33.22 -7.06
C ALA A 192 -15.62 -33.72 -8.44
N GLY A 193 -14.40 -33.33 -8.83
CA GLY A 193 -13.83 -33.69 -10.12
C GLY A 193 -14.15 -32.75 -11.29
N ASN A 194 -14.98 -31.72 -11.11
CA ASN A 194 -15.41 -30.85 -12.21
C ASN A 194 -14.83 -29.44 -12.16
N PHE A 195 -14.02 -29.12 -11.17
CA PHE A 195 -13.21 -27.92 -11.11
C PHE A 195 -11.74 -28.31 -11.14
N THR A 196 -11.06 -27.95 -12.22
CA THR A 196 -9.63 -28.22 -12.43
C THR A 196 -8.83 -26.94 -12.59
N VAL A 197 -7.61 -26.91 -12.07
CA VAL A 197 -6.62 -25.85 -12.29
C VAL A 197 -5.34 -26.49 -12.82
N LEU A 198 -4.85 -26.03 -13.95
CA LEU A 198 -3.57 -26.42 -14.52
C LEU A 198 -2.55 -25.33 -14.18
N LEU A 199 -1.36 -25.77 -13.76
CA LEU A 199 -0.21 -24.89 -13.52
C LEU A 199 0.95 -25.41 -14.35
N ASN A 200 1.46 -24.61 -15.29
CA ASN A 200 2.53 -25.01 -16.19
C ASN A 200 3.88 -24.48 -15.68
N TYR A 201 4.83 -25.39 -15.46
CA TYR A 201 6.17 -25.05 -14.98
C TYR A 201 7.20 -24.97 -16.11
N THR A 202 6.75 -25.04 -17.36
CA THR A 202 7.59 -24.89 -18.54
C THR A 202 7.47 -23.46 -19.08
N ILE A 203 8.39 -22.61 -18.66
CA ILE A 203 8.42 -21.19 -19.04
C ILE A 203 9.07 -21.05 -20.41
N THR A 204 8.36 -20.41 -21.34
CA THR A 204 8.78 -20.27 -22.73
C THR A 204 8.87 -18.80 -23.10
N LYS A 205 9.89 -18.47 -23.89
CA LYS A 205 10.01 -17.19 -24.57
C LYS A 205 9.26 -17.27 -25.88
N TRP A 206 8.25 -16.42 -26.01
CA TRP A 206 7.35 -16.33 -27.15
C TRP A 206 7.69 -15.11 -27.99
N TYR A 207 7.60 -15.25 -29.31
CA TYR A 207 7.87 -14.16 -30.25
C TYR A 207 6.76 -14.03 -31.28
N THR A 208 6.38 -12.80 -31.60
CA THR A 208 5.53 -12.53 -32.75
C THR A 208 6.06 -11.33 -33.54
N SER A 209 5.70 -11.27 -34.82
CA SER A 209 5.99 -10.12 -35.66
C SER A 209 4.82 -9.83 -36.58
N TRP A 210 4.46 -8.55 -36.69
CA TRP A 210 3.39 -8.10 -37.57
C TRP A 210 3.80 -6.83 -38.29
N THR A 211 3.10 -6.53 -39.37
CA THR A 211 3.37 -5.35 -40.18
C THR A 211 2.25 -4.35 -40.02
N GLU A 212 2.61 -3.14 -39.61
CA GLU A 212 1.68 -2.02 -39.51
C GLU A 212 1.90 -1.06 -40.68
N ASN A 213 0.79 -0.59 -41.24
CA ASN A 213 0.82 0.46 -42.24
C ASN A 213 1.15 1.79 -41.57
N SER A 214 1.98 2.61 -42.23
CA SER A 214 2.22 3.97 -41.79
C SER A 214 0.89 4.72 -41.67
N PRO A 215 0.65 5.45 -40.57
CA PRO A 215 -0.56 6.25 -40.43
C PRO A 215 -0.64 7.40 -41.46
N ILE A 216 0.47 7.75 -42.11
CA ILE A 216 0.54 8.80 -43.15
C ILE A 216 0.49 8.19 -44.55
N TRP A 217 1.22 7.10 -44.79
CA TRP A 217 1.47 6.57 -46.14
C TRP A 217 0.84 5.21 -46.42
N GLY A 218 0.15 4.61 -45.45
CA GLY A 218 -0.54 3.33 -45.62
C GLY A 218 0.43 2.19 -45.95
N SER A 219 0.07 1.35 -46.92
CA SER A 219 0.90 0.21 -47.36
C SER A 219 2.14 0.60 -48.18
N LEU A 220 2.34 1.88 -48.50
CA LEU A 220 3.53 2.36 -49.22
C LEU A 220 4.75 2.52 -48.29
N ASP A 221 4.53 2.57 -46.99
CA ASP A 221 5.54 2.71 -45.95
C ASP A 221 5.09 1.84 -44.76
N GLN A 222 5.54 0.60 -44.75
CA GLN A 222 5.17 -0.37 -43.74
C GLN A 222 6.31 -0.52 -42.72
N VAL A 223 5.95 -0.62 -41.44
CA VAL A 223 6.90 -0.88 -40.36
C VAL A 223 6.60 -2.25 -39.79
N THR A 224 7.61 -3.10 -39.74
CA THR A 224 7.53 -4.37 -38.99
C THR A 224 7.70 -4.06 -37.51
N LYS A 225 6.77 -4.59 -36.72
CA LYS A 225 6.81 -4.62 -35.26
C LYS A 225 7.12 -6.04 -34.83
N GLU A 226 7.85 -6.14 -33.74
CA GLU A 226 8.26 -7.38 -33.12
C GLU A 226 7.94 -7.25 -31.64
N ASP A 227 7.44 -8.34 -31.05
CA ASP A 227 7.20 -8.43 -29.62
C ASP A 227 7.71 -9.76 -29.07
N THR A 228 8.09 -9.75 -27.81
CA THR A 228 8.60 -10.92 -27.12
C THR A 228 8.16 -10.91 -25.67
N VAL A 229 7.55 -12.01 -25.24
CA VAL A 229 7.11 -12.22 -23.87
C VAL A 229 7.69 -13.53 -23.33
N ILE A 230 7.79 -13.64 -22.01
CA ILE A 230 8.26 -14.84 -21.32
C ILE A 230 7.09 -15.28 -20.45
N ASP A 231 6.53 -16.44 -20.76
CA ASP A 231 5.27 -16.89 -20.19
C ASP A 231 5.19 -18.42 -20.10
N ASP A 232 4.33 -18.94 -19.22
CA ASP A 232 4.06 -20.38 -19.12
C ASP A 232 2.99 -20.86 -20.10
N ASP A 233 2.20 -19.96 -20.65
CA ASP A 233 1.18 -20.21 -21.66
C ASP A 233 1.58 -19.64 -23.05
N ASN A 234 0.75 -19.76 -24.09
CA ASN A 234 0.99 -19.05 -25.36
C ASN A 234 0.00 -17.88 -25.47
N PRO A 235 0.48 -16.62 -25.51
CA PRO A 235 -0.36 -15.42 -25.57
C PRO A 235 -1.23 -15.27 -26.83
N GLY A 236 -1.26 -16.27 -27.72
CA GLY A 236 -2.05 -16.31 -28.93
C GLY A 236 -1.37 -15.57 -30.08
N GLY A 237 -1.07 -16.30 -31.16
CA GLY A 237 -0.40 -15.71 -32.33
C GLY A 237 1.11 -15.47 -32.15
N TYR A 238 1.69 -15.98 -31.07
CA TYR A 238 3.14 -16.06 -30.87
C TYR A 238 3.68 -17.46 -31.21
N GLU A 239 4.93 -17.49 -31.66
CA GLU A 239 5.70 -18.71 -31.89
C GLU A 239 6.71 -18.90 -30.75
N ALA A 240 6.88 -20.14 -30.30
CA ALA A 240 7.87 -20.49 -29.28
C ALA A 240 9.30 -20.33 -29.83
N VAL A 241 10.15 -19.63 -29.08
CA VAL A 241 11.55 -19.38 -29.47
C VAL A 241 12.52 -20.19 -28.63
N GLU A 242 12.35 -20.16 -27.32
CA GLU A 242 13.31 -20.68 -26.35
C GLU A 242 12.58 -21.12 -25.08
N THR A 243 12.89 -22.31 -24.57
CA THR A 243 12.47 -22.70 -23.22
C THR A 243 13.39 -22.02 -22.21
N VAL A 244 12.84 -21.07 -21.47
CA VAL A 244 13.54 -20.30 -20.43
C VAL A 244 13.69 -21.15 -19.17
N TYR A 245 12.62 -21.88 -18.82
CA TYR A 245 12.62 -22.79 -17.69
C TYR A 245 11.94 -24.11 -18.10
N ASP A 246 12.62 -25.22 -17.88
CA ASP A 246 12.22 -26.52 -18.42
C ASP A 246 11.59 -27.42 -17.35
N GLY A 247 10.59 -26.93 -16.61
CA GLY A 247 9.96 -27.65 -15.50
C GLY A 247 10.78 -27.62 -14.20
N VAL A 248 10.11 -27.88 -13.08
CA VAL A 248 10.70 -27.86 -11.74
C VAL A 248 11.29 -29.21 -11.35
N GLY A 249 12.47 -29.19 -10.75
CA GLY A 249 13.23 -30.38 -10.33
C GLY A 249 13.69 -30.31 -8.88
N ALA A 250 14.46 -31.32 -8.45
CA ALA A 250 15.05 -31.32 -7.12
C ALA A 250 15.95 -30.09 -6.90
N GLY A 251 15.77 -29.42 -5.76
CA GLY A 251 16.43 -28.15 -5.41
C GLY A 251 15.62 -26.90 -5.79
N ASP A 252 14.55 -27.04 -6.57
CA ASP A 252 13.68 -25.91 -6.89
C ASP A 252 12.61 -25.70 -5.82
N THR A 253 12.21 -24.44 -5.68
CA THR A 253 10.99 -24.04 -4.99
C THR A 253 9.93 -23.68 -6.01
N PHE A 254 8.68 -24.05 -5.76
CA PHE A 254 7.55 -23.61 -6.55
C PHE A 254 6.34 -23.35 -5.65
N THR A 255 5.36 -22.62 -6.15
CA THR A 255 4.11 -22.39 -5.43
C THR A 255 2.91 -23.02 -6.13
N VAL A 256 1.93 -23.43 -5.33
CA VAL A 256 0.66 -24.01 -5.78
C VAL A 256 -0.48 -23.41 -4.98
N LEU A 257 -1.34 -22.66 -5.65
CA LEU A 257 -2.41 -21.87 -5.03
C LEU A 257 -1.87 -20.99 -3.89
N GLY A 258 -0.69 -20.41 -4.07
CA GLY A 258 0.01 -19.58 -3.08
C GLY A 258 0.75 -20.34 -1.96
N ASN A 259 0.70 -21.67 -1.92
CA ASN A 259 1.47 -22.48 -0.95
C ASN A 259 2.84 -22.81 -1.52
N THR A 260 3.90 -22.67 -0.72
CA THR A 260 5.28 -22.88 -1.18
C THR A 260 5.78 -24.30 -0.89
N TYR A 261 6.43 -24.92 -1.88
CA TYR A 261 6.98 -26.27 -1.81
C TYR A 261 8.43 -26.28 -2.34
N TYR A 262 9.36 -26.83 -1.55
CA TYR A 262 10.73 -27.08 -1.99
C TYR A 262 10.91 -28.56 -2.33
N ILE A 263 11.30 -28.86 -3.56
CA ILE A 263 11.39 -30.23 -4.07
C ILE A 263 12.71 -30.85 -3.62
N LEU A 264 12.61 -31.93 -2.86
CA LEU A 264 13.73 -32.77 -2.46
C LEU A 264 14.05 -33.83 -3.51
N GLU A 265 13.00 -34.44 -4.09
CA GLU A 265 13.12 -35.49 -5.09
C GLU A 265 11.92 -35.45 -6.04
N VAL A 266 12.16 -35.68 -7.34
CA VAL A 266 11.09 -35.93 -8.32
C VAL A 266 10.98 -37.44 -8.54
N LEU A 267 9.79 -37.98 -8.32
CA LEU A 267 9.48 -39.41 -8.45
C LEU A 267 8.91 -39.71 -9.85
N SER A 268 8.46 -40.93 -10.09
CA SER A 268 7.85 -41.31 -11.37
C SER A 268 6.46 -40.72 -11.59
N ASP A 269 5.71 -40.50 -10.51
CA ASP A 269 4.29 -40.09 -10.50
C ASP A 269 4.00 -39.11 -9.35
N GLY A 270 5.02 -38.40 -8.89
CA GLY A 270 4.93 -37.59 -7.68
C GLY A 270 6.21 -36.85 -7.35
N ILE A 271 6.24 -36.25 -6.16
CA ILE A 271 7.40 -35.56 -5.61
C ILE A 271 7.57 -35.87 -4.13
N LYS A 272 8.79 -35.69 -3.63
CA LYS A 272 9.04 -35.46 -2.21
C LYS A 272 9.37 -33.98 -2.02
N TYR A 273 8.66 -33.33 -1.12
CA TYR A 273 8.95 -31.95 -0.72
C TYR A 273 9.15 -31.85 0.79
N GLY A 274 9.77 -30.77 1.24
CA GLY A 274 9.96 -30.49 2.66
C GLY A 274 10.75 -29.20 2.85
N HIS A 275 11.23 -28.94 4.06
CA HIS A 275 12.14 -27.82 4.30
C HIS A 275 13.58 -28.32 4.25
N ASP A 276 14.41 -27.70 3.41
CA ASP A 276 15.85 -27.97 3.34
C ASP A 276 16.61 -26.85 4.07
N HIS A 277 17.33 -27.23 5.11
CA HIS A 277 18.14 -26.31 5.92
C HIS A 277 19.59 -26.24 5.43
N GLY A 278 19.90 -26.92 4.32
CA GLY A 278 21.22 -26.97 3.71
C GLY A 278 22.27 -27.61 4.61
N GLN A 279 23.53 -27.31 4.30
CA GLN A 279 24.67 -27.85 5.02
C GLN A 279 24.97 -27.06 6.29
N VAL A 280 25.10 -27.78 7.40
CA VAL A 280 25.35 -27.24 8.74
C VAL A 280 26.48 -27.99 9.44
N TRP A 281 27.36 -27.23 10.08
CA TRP A 281 28.50 -27.77 10.83
C TRP A 281 28.19 -27.85 12.33
N PHE A 282 28.52 -28.98 12.95
CA PHE A 282 28.36 -29.21 14.39
C PHE A 282 29.69 -29.56 15.03
N HIS A 283 30.04 -28.86 16.12
CA HIS A 283 31.00 -29.34 17.10
C HIS A 283 30.32 -30.28 18.10
N VAL A 284 31.09 -31.16 18.73
CA VAL A 284 30.58 -31.95 19.86
C VAL A 284 30.02 -31.00 20.95
N GLY A 285 28.77 -31.22 21.33
CA GLY A 285 28.02 -30.41 22.30
C GLY A 285 27.12 -29.35 21.67
N ASP A 286 27.29 -29.02 20.39
CA ASP A 286 26.44 -28.04 19.70
C ASP A 286 25.00 -28.51 19.64
N VAL A 287 24.06 -27.59 19.85
CA VAL A 287 22.62 -27.78 19.65
C VAL A 287 22.15 -26.78 18.61
N LYS A 288 21.47 -27.28 17.58
CA LYS A 288 20.82 -26.43 16.56
C LYS A 288 19.35 -26.79 16.44
N GLU A 289 18.55 -25.81 16.04
CA GLU A 289 17.10 -25.93 15.92
C GLU A 289 16.67 -25.72 14.46
N PHE A 290 15.78 -26.59 13.97
CA PHE A 290 15.23 -26.61 12.62
C PHE A 290 13.73 -26.89 12.73
N ASP A 291 12.87 -25.92 12.43
CA ASP A 291 11.41 -26.03 12.55
C ASP A 291 10.93 -26.60 13.91
N GLY A 292 11.61 -26.20 15.00
CA GLY A 292 11.33 -26.68 16.35
C GLY A 292 11.96 -28.02 16.72
N TYR A 293 12.54 -28.76 15.76
CA TYR A 293 13.36 -29.94 16.03
C TYR A 293 14.75 -29.51 16.47
N LYS A 294 15.24 -30.07 17.58
CA LYS A 294 16.59 -29.80 18.10
C LYS A 294 17.50 -30.98 17.84
N ILE A 295 18.65 -30.72 17.23
CA ILE A 295 19.69 -31.70 16.98
C ILE A 295 20.90 -31.32 17.82
N ARG A 296 21.31 -32.19 18.75
CA ARG A 296 22.52 -32.05 19.55
C ARG A 296 23.57 -33.05 19.09
N ALA A 297 24.76 -32.58 18.73
CA ALA A 297 25.90 -33.47 18.50
C ALA A 297 26.43 -33.98 19.85
N VAL A 298 26.28 -35.27 20.12
CA VAL A 298 26.69 -35.89 21.40
C VAL A 298 28.10 -36.45 21.29
N ASP A 299 28.44 -37.10 20.18
CA ASP A 299 29.76 -37.66 19.94
C ASP A 299 30.05 -37.74 18.43
N ILE A 300 31.31 -37.66 18.04
CA ILE A 300 31.76 -37.68 16.64
C ILE A 300 32.99 -38.58 16.52
N SER A 301 32.98 -39.47 15.54
CA SER A 301 34.06 -40.38 15.19
C SER A 301 34.56 -40.09 13.77
N VAL A 302 35.89 -40.00 13.61
CA VAL A 302 36.58 -39.70 12.35
C VAL A 302 37.37 -40.90 11.79
N SER A 303 37.37 -42.05 12.49
CA SER A 303 38.05 -43.28 12.06
C SER A 303 37.67 -44.47 12.97
N PRO A 304 37.57 -45.71 12.44
CA PRO A 304 37.77 -46.11 11.04
C PRO A 304 36.53 -45.90 10.15
N SER A 305 35.41 -45.50 10.73
CA SER A 305 34.18 -45.12 10.02
C SER A 305 33.73 -43.75 10.52
N ASN A 306 33.51 -42.82 9.60
CA ASN A 306 32.99 -41.49 9.89
C ASN A 306 31.54 -41.63 10.38
N LYS A 307 31.33 -41.37 11.68
CA LYS A 307 30.05 -41.55 12.35
C LYS A 307 29.83 -40.43 13.35
N ALA A 308 28.58 -40.08 13.59
CA ALA A 308 28.21 -39.16 14.64
C ALA A 308 26.97 -39.66 15.38
N LEU A 309 26.93 -39.39 16.68
CA LEU A 309 25.82 -39.63 17.58
C LEU A 309 25.11 -38.31 17.83
N PHE A 310 23.83 -38.23 17.49
CA PHE A 310 22.99 -37.06 17.70
C PHE A 310 21.89 -37.38 18.70
N GLU A 311 21.56 -36.44 19.59
CA GLU A 311 20.26 -36.43 20.26
C GLU A 311 19.32 -35.56 19.44
N VAL A 312 18.26 -36.15 18.90
CA VAL A 312 17.21 -35.43 18.20
C VAL A 312 16.02 -35.29 19.14
N THR A 313 15.48 -34.07 19.25
CA THR A 313 14.32 -33.75 20.08
C THR A 313 13.25 -33.10 19.21
N ALA A 314 12.04 -33.65 19.19
CA ALA A 314 10.91 -33.08 18.44
C ALA A 314 10.26 -31.90 19.19
N PRO A 315 9.42 -31.09 18.51
CA PRO A 315 8.72 -29.95 19.12
C PRO A 315 7.85 -30.31 20.34
N ASP A 316 7.31 -31.53 20.39
CA ASP A 316 6.50 -32.03 21.51
C ASP A 316 7.32 -32.52 22.72
N GLY A 317 8.65 -32.47 22.62
CA GLY A 317 9.60 -32.82 23.68
C GLY A 317 10.07 -34.28 23.69
N ARG A 318 9.58 -35.15 22.79
CA ARG A 318 10.14 -36.50 22.65
C ARG A 318 11.55 -36.43 22.08
N SER A 319 12.42 -37.31 22.54
CA SER A 319 13.82 -37.33 22.12
C SER A 319 14.38 -38.74 22.01
N ASP A 320 15.37 -38.89 21.13
CA ASP A 320 16.16 -40.11 21.03
C ASP A 320 17.59 -39.88 20.56
N LEU A 321 18.44 -40.88 20.78
CA LEU A 321 19.83 -40.91 20.34
C LEU A 321 19.96 -41.68 19.03
N ILE A 322 20.42 -41.01 17.97
CA ILE A 322 20.54 -41.54 16.61
C ILE A 322 22.01 -41.58 16.19
N ILE A 323 22.47 -42.71 15.68
CA ILE A 323 23.81 -42.84 15.08
C ILE A 323 23.67 -42.82 13.57
N ILE A 324 24.44 -41.94 12.93
CA ILE A 324 24.49 -41.79 11.47
C ILE A 324 25.95 -41.94 11.02
N SER A 325 26.16 -42.55 9.85
CA SER A 325 27.44 -42.67 9.18
C SER A 325 27.41 -42.03 7.79
N THR A 326 28.59 -41.67 7.27
CA THR A 326 28.73 -41.14 5.91
C THR A 326 28.31 -42.13 4.82
N ASP A 327 28.26 -43.42 5.14
CA ASP A 327 27.86 -44.48 4.22
C ASP A 327 26.33 -44.69 4.18
N ASP A 328 25.56 -44.09 5.12
CA ASP A 328 24.11 -44.28 5.18
C ASP A 328 23.35 -43.47 4.10
N GLY A 329 23.93 -42.37 3.58
CA GLY A 329 23.21 -41.43 2.72
C GLY A 329 22.18 -40.60 3.52
N ASP A 330 21.04 -40.28 2.89
CA ASP A 330 19.90 -39.67 3.59
C ASP A 330 19.25 -40.66 4.55
N VAL A 331 19.18 -40.29 5.83
CA VAL A 331 18.58 -41.10 6.89
C VAL A 331 17.33 -40.40 7.43
N ASP A 332 16.17 -40.95 7.11
CA ASP A 332 14.94 -40.66 7.87
C ASP A 332 15.08 -41.25 9.27
N ILE A 333 15.02 -40.41 10.29
CA ILE A 333 15.27 -40.84 11.67
C ILE A 333 14.24 -41.84 12.19
N SER A 334 13.04 -41.91 11.60
CA SER A 334 12.03 -42.92 11.93
C SER A 334 12.50 -44.35 11.61
N THR A 335 13.48 -44.51 10.70
CA THR A 335 14.10 -45.81 10.41
C THR A 335 15.08 -46.26 11.49
N LYS A 336 15.53 -45.33 12.34
CA LYS A 336 16.48 -45.57 13.44
C LYS A 336 15.82 -45.46 14.82
N SER A 337 14.63 -44.87 14.93
CA SER A 337 13.87 -44.68 16.16
C SER A 337 12.37 -44.78 15.94
N ASP A 338 11.68 -45.57 16.77
CA ASP A 338 10.21 -45.72 16.78
C ASP A 338 9.49 -44.54 17.44
N LYS A 339 10.23 -43.57 18.00
CA LYS A 339 9.68 -42.36 18.59
C LYS A 339 9.38 -41.27 17.56
N PHE A 340 9.82 -41.44 16.31
CA PHE A 340 9.63 -40.47 15.24
C PHE A 340 8.78 -41.03 14.12
N ASN A 341 7.97 -40.17 13.53
CA ASN A 341 7.17 -40.52 12.37
C ASN A 341 8.01 -40.33 11.10
N PRO A 342 7.71 -41.08 10.01
CA PRO A 342 8.35 -40.87 8.72
C PRO A 342 8.28 -39.41 8.27
N GLY A 343 9.38 -38.92 7.70
CA GLY A 343 9.50 -37.59 7.11
C GLY A 343 9.74 -36.45 8.10
N GLU A 344 9.59 -36.66 9.41
CA GLU A 344 9.75 -35.57 10.40
C GLU A 344 11.14 -34.92 10.33
N VAL A 345 12.19 -35.72 10.29
CA VAL A 345 13.58 -35.26 10.12
C VAL A 345 14.34 -36.27 9.27
N VAL A 346 14.99 -35.78 8.21
CA VAL A 346 15.91 -36.54 7.37
C VAL A 346 17.29 -35.89 7.48
N ILE A 347 18.30 -36.70 7.80
CA ILE A 347 19.67 -36.20 8.01
C ILE A 347 20.63 -37.00 7.15
N LYS A 348 21.56 -36.30 6.50
CA LYS A 348 22.71 -36.89 5.81
C LYS A 348 23.99 -36.41 6.45
N LEU A 349 24.85 -37.32 6.89
CA LEU A 349 26.18 -37.01 7.38
C LEU A 349 27.15 -36.97 6.20
N ASP A 350 27.60 -35.78 5.82
CA ASP A 350 28.50 -35.60 4.68
C ASP A 350 29.94 -35.94 5.04
N ASP A 351 30.41 -35.44 6.19
CA ASP A 351 31.80 -35.65 6.62
C ASP A 351 31.97 -35.51 8.14
N THR A 352 33.05 -36.10 8.65
CA THR A 352 33.56 -35.84 10.00
C THR A 352 35.07 -35.62 9.95
N PHE A 353 35.56 -34.59 10.64
CA PHE A 353 37.00 -34.30 10.66
C PHE A 353 37.43 -33.64 11.97
N VAL A 354 38.75 -33.55 12.15
CA VAL A 354 39.39 -32.85 13.27
C VAL A 354 39.77 -31.44 12.81
N GLY A 355 39.18 -30.44 13.44
CA GLY A 355 39.47 -29.03 13.20
C GLY A 355 40.89 -28.63 13.59
N ILE A 356 41.34 -27.46 13.11
CA ILE A 356 42.69 -26.92 13.39
C ILE A 356 42.94 -26.62 14.88
N ASP A 357 41.88 -26.46 15.64
CA ASP A 357 41.85 -26.28 17.09
C ASP A 357 41.77 -27.60 17.86
N GLY A 358 41.71 -28.74 17.14
CA GLY A 358 41.61 -30.08 17.70
C GLY A 358 40.18 -30.55 18.00
N ASN A 359 39.16 -29.74 17.71
CA ASN A 359 37.77 -30.12 17.94
C ASN A 359 37.26 -31.07 16.85
N LEU A 360 36.41 -32.02 17.25
CA LEU A 360 35.72 -32.91 16.31
C LEU A 360 34.50 -32.18 15.73
N ILE A 361 34.38 -32.21 14.41
CA ILE A 361 33.34 -31.50 13.65
C ILE A 361 32.63 -32.48 12.73
N ALA A 362 31.31 -32.35 12.62
CA ALA A 362 30.46 -33.07 11.68
C ALA A 362 29.76 -32.09 10.73
N GLN A 363 29.68 -32.43 9.45
CA GLN A 363 28.89 -31.70 8.46
C GLN A 363 27.61 -32.50 8.17
N LEU A 364 26.46 -31.86 8.33
CA LEU A 364 25.16 -32.48 8.08
C LEU A 364 24.39 -31.67 7.03
N GLU A 365 23.62 -32.37 6.20
CA GLU A 365 22.44 -31.80 5.56
C GLU A 365 21.21 -32.19 6.40
N VAL A 366 20.32 -31.23 6.66
CA VAL A 366 19.13 -31.45 7.49
C VAL A 366 17.89 -31.03 6.71
N ARG A 367 16.93 -31.96 6.61
CA ARG A 367 15.61 -31.73 6.03
C ARG A 367 14.54 -32.06 7.06
N THR A 368 13.47 -31.29 7.10
CA THR A 368 12.35 -31.47 8.05
C THR A 368 11.02 -31.42 7.32
N ASN A 369 9.99 -32.02 7.93
CA ASN A 369 8.63 -32.06 7.40
C ASN A 369 8.57 -32.58 5.95
N VAL A 370 9.33 -33.64 5.67
CA VAL A 370 9.40 -34.29 4.37
C VAL A 370 8.10 -35.05 4.12
N VAL A 371 7.43 -34.74 3.02
CA VAL A 371 6.19 -35.37 2.59
C VAL A 371 6.37 -35.90 1.17
N GLU A 372 5.89 -37.11 0.94
CA GLU A 372 5.79 -37.73 -0.37
C GLU A 372 4.34 -37.61 -0.86
N VAL A 373 4.15 -37.13 -2.09
CA VAL A 373 2.83 -36.93 -2.72
C VAL A 373 2.86 -37.50 -4.13
N HIS A 374 1.87 -38.32 -4.45
CA HIS A 374 1.69 -38.94 -5.76
C HIS A 374 0.42 -38.43 -6.47
N ASN A 375 0.25 -38.83 -7.72
CA ASN A 375 -0.99 -38.60 -8.47
C ASN A 375 -2.22 -39.11 -7.72
N GLY A 376 -3.25 -38.27 -7.62
CA GLY A 376 -4.49 -38.51 -6.89
C GLY A 376 -4.42 -38.18 -5.39
N ASP A 377 -3.23 -37.91 -4.84
CA ASP A 377 -3.10 -37.45 -3.46
C ASP A 377 -3.50 -35.97 -3.33
N GLU A 378 -3.77 -35.54 -2.11
CA GLU A 378 -4.09 -34.16 -1.78
C GLU A 378 -2.79 -33.37 -1.53
N LEU A 379 -2.51 -32.36 -2.37
CA LEU A 379 -1.34 -31.49 -2.23
C LEU A 379 -1.66 -30.19 -1.50
N VAL A 380 -2.81 -29.61 -1.83
CA VAL A 380 -3.41 -28.44 -1.19
C VAL A 380 -4.76 -28.87 -0.63
N SER A 381 -5.15 -28.36 0.54
CA SER A 381 -6.41 -28.77 1.15
C SER A 381 -7.60 -28.58 0.20
N GLY A 382 -8.39 -29.64 -0.01
CA GLY A 382 -9.52 -29.66 -0.94
C GLY A 382 -9.15 -29.95 -2.40
N TRP A 383 -7.88 -30.17 -2.72
CA TRP A 383 -7.39 -30.37 -4.09
C TRP A 383 -6.51 -31.62 -4.23
N THR A 384 -6.95 -32.55 -5.07
CA THR A 384 -6.09 -33.67 -5.51
C THR A 384 -5.20 -33.21 -6.66
N VAL A 385 -3.97 -33.73 -6.73
CA VAL A 385 -2.99 -33.35 -7.77
C VAL A 385 -2.71 -34.50 -8.73
N ASP A 386 -2.55 -34.19 -10.01
CA ASP A 386 -1.93 -35.06 -11.01
C ASP A 386 -0.67 -34.39 -11.57
N PHE A 387 0.48 -35.03 -11.43
CA PHE A 387 1.77 -34.59 -11.92
C PHE A 387 2.03 -35.10 -13.34
N HIS A 388 2.46 -34.20 -14.23
CA HIS A 388 3.06 -34.55 -15.49
C HIS A 388 4.58 -34.42 -15.42
N ILE A 389 5.27 -35.56 -15.41
CA ILE A 389 6.72 -35.63 -15.21
C ILE A 389 7.41 -36.10 -16.49
N ASP A 390 8.39 -35.33 -16.93
CA ASP A 390 9.26 -35.69 -18.05
C ASP A 390 10.70 -35.25 -17.77
N GLY A 391 11.67 -36.09 -18.15
CA GLY A 391 13.10 -35.82 -17.94
C GLY A 391 13.51 -35.67 -16.47
N GLY A 392 12.76 -36.23 -15.52
CA GLY A 392 13.01 -36.07 -14.08
C GLY A 392 12.58 -34.72 -13.51
N LYS A 393 11.67 -34.03 -14.20
CA LYS A 393 11.12 -32.74 -13.80
C LYS A 393 9.61 -32.71 -13.94
N VAL A 394 8.94 -31.98 -13.07
CA VAL A 394 7.51 -31.71 -13.18
C VAL A 394 7.33 -30.61 -14.23
N LYS A 395 6.66 -30.94 -15.34
CA LYS A 395 6.39 -29.99 -16.43
C LYS A 395 5.15 -29.17 -16.17
N TRP A 396 4.10 -29.80 -15.65
CA TRP A 396 2.89 -29.15 -15.18
C TRP A 396 2.18 -30.05 -14.17
N ILE A 397 1.24 -29.48 -13.43
CA ILE A 397 0.30 -30.22 -12.59
C ILE A 397 -1.13 -29.88 -12.96
N THR A 398 -2.05 -30.78 -12.63
CA THR A 398 -3.48 -30.49 -12.64
C THR A 398 -4.03 -30.73 -11.24
N LEU A 399 -4.55 -29.68 -10.63
CA LEU A 399 -5.33 -29.75 -9.41
C LEU A 399 -6.79 -30.03 -9.77
N THR A 400 -7.45 -30.85 -8.98
CA THR A 400 -8.87 -31.17 -9.12
C THR A 400 -9.57 -31.07 -7.78
N ASN A 401 -10.73 -30.40 -7.74
CA ASN A 401 -11.49 -30.27 -6.50
C ASN A 401 -11.91 -31.64 -5.97
N LYS A 402 -11.55 -31.93 -4.72
CA LYS A 402 -11.82 -33.20 -4.04
C LYS A 402 -13.26 -33.34 -3.59
N ASP A 403 -13.86 -32.24 -3.13
CA ASP A 403 -15.20 -32.19 -2.56
C ASP A 403 -16.14 -31.37 -3.45
N ASP A 404 -17.45 -31.57 -3.29
CA ASP A 404 -18.47 -30.73 -3.94
C ASP A 404 -18.36 -29.28 -3.43
N LEU A 405 -18.47 -28.31 -4.33
CA LEU A 405 -18.63 -26.89 -3.99
C LEU A 405 -20.11 -26.53 -4.12
N GLU A 406 -20.72 -26.05 -3.04
CA GLU A 406 -22.16 -25.75 -2.97
C GLU A 406 -22.45 -24.43 -2.25
N GLY A 407 -23.41 -23.67 -2.79
CA GLY A 407 -23.98 -22.51 -2.11
C GLY A 407 -24.47 -21.40 -3.04
N SER A 408 -25.17 -20.42 -2.45
CA SER A 408 -25.71 -19.25 -3.16
C SER A 408 -24.66 -18.35 -3.81
N THR A 409 -23.41 -18.41 -3.34
CA THR A 409 -22.25 -17.76 -3.95
C THR A 409 -21.05 -18.64 -3.71
N LEU A 410 -20.37 -19.05 -4.78
CA LEU A 410 -19.15 -19.85 -4.74
C LEU A 410 -17.93 -18.93 -4.87
N ASP A 411 -16.92 -19.19 -4.05
CA ASP A 411 -15.59 -18.59 -4.18
C ASP A 411 -14.75 -19.43 -5.16
N ILE A 412 -14.32 -18.79 -6.24
CA ILE A 412 -13.50 -19.41 -7.29
C ILE A 412 -12.07 -18.88 -7.12
N LEU A 413 -11.25 -19.66 -6.41
CA LEU A 413 -9.82 -19.42 -6.16
C LEU A 413 -9.51 -18.08 -5.46
N GLY A 414 -10.48 -17.44 -4.79
CA GLY A 414 -10.34 -16.10 -4.24
C GLY A 414 -10.36 -15.00 -5.30
N LYS A 415 -10.63 -15.33 -6.57
CA LYS A 415 -10.54 -14.43 -7.72
C LYS A 415 -11.88 -14.05 -8.31
N TYR A 416 -12.84 -14.98 -8.27
CA TYR A 416 -14.19 -14.71 -8.72
C TYR A 416 -15.23 -15.14 -7.70
N LYS A 417 -16.35 -14.43 -7.70
CA LYS A 417 -17.60 -14.83 -7.08
C LYS A 417 -18.51 -15.37 -8.18
N MET A 418 -18.98 -16.60 -8.00
CA MET A 418 -19.92 -17.21 -8.93
C MET A 418 -21.28 -17.39 -8.25
N TYR A 419 -22.36 -16.87 -8.84
CA TYR A 419 -23.71 -16.93 -8.26
C TYR A 419 -24.81 -16.96 -9.32
N TYR A 420 -26.01 -17.37 -8.91
CA TYR A 420 -27.20 -17.37 -9.76
C TYR A 420 -27.98 -16.05 -9.65
N GLU A 421 -28.44 -15.54 -10.79
CA GLU A 421 -29.30 -14.37 -10.88
C GLU A 421 -30.51 -14.66 -11.77
N ALA A 422 -31.70 -14.24 -11.33
CA ALA A 422 -32.93 -14.29 -12.11
C ALA A 422 -33.69 -12.97 -12.05
N GLU A 423 -34.13 -12.51 -13.21
CA GLU A 423 -35.00 -11.34 -13.38
C GLU A 423 -36.35 -11.79 -13.94
N SER A 424 -37.44 -11.17 -13.45
CA SER A 424 -38.78 -11.44 -13.98
C SER A 424 -39.63 -10.18 -14.09
N HIS A 425 -40.55 -10.21 -15.05
CA HIS A 425 -41.50 -9.15 -15.35
C HIS A 425 -42.89 -9.73 -15.54
N THR A 426 -43.90 -8.89 -15.28
CA THR A 426 -45.30 -9.21 -15.55
C THR A 426 -45.94 -8.19 -16.49
N LEU A 427 -46.89 -8.66 -17.29
CA LEU A 427 -47.70 -7.82 -18.19
C LEU A 427 -49.16 -8.24 -18.09
N GLU A 428 -50.07 -7.30 -17.85
CA GLU A 428 -51.51 -7.57 -17.85
C GLU A 428 -52.14 -7.22 -19.21
N VAL A 429 -52.85 -8.17 -19.82
CA VAL A 429 -53.62 -8.00 -21.06
C VAL A 429 -54.94 -8.75 -20.92
N ASP A 430 -56.07 -8.05 -21.13
CA ASP A 430 -57.43 -8.63 -21.10
C ASP A 430 -57.70 -9.55 -19.88
N ASP A 431 -57.44 -9.04 -18.66
CA ASP A 431 -57.55 -9.75 -17.37
C ASP A 431 -56.64 -10.98 -17.21
N THR A 432 -55.63 -11.15 -18.07
CA THR A 432 -54.61 -12.20 -17.99
C THR A 432 -53.25 -11.59 -17.66
N THR A 433 -52.59 -12.09 -16.61
CA THR A 433 -51.20 -11.73 -16.29
C THR A 433 -50.24 -12.68 -16.99
N TYR A 434 -49.34 -12.14 -17.80
CA TYR A 434 -48.27 -12.87 -18.45
C TYR A 434 -46.95 -12.69 -17.69
N TYR A 435 -46.13 -13.74 -17.68
CA TYR A 435 -44.83 -13.77 -17.02
C TYR A 435 -43.70 -13.93 -18.03
N ALA A 436 -42.68 -13.09 -17.88
CA ALA A 436 -41.42 -13.21 -18.60
C ALA A 436 -40.28 -13.28 -17.57
N ALA A 437 -39.33 -14.18 -17.76
CA ALA A 437 -38.15 -14.32 -16.92
C ALA A 437 -36.89 -14.63 -17.73
N LYS A 438 -35.77 -14.24 -17.15
CA LYS A 438 -34.42 -14.52 -17.63
C LYS A 438 -33.54 -14.87 -16.45
N ALA A 439 -32.70 -15.88 -16.61
CA ALA A 439 -31.76 -16.28 -15.57
C ALA A 439 -30.38 -16.59 -16.14
N GLN A 440 -29.37 -16.35 -15.31
CA GLN A 440 -27.96 -16.46 -15.65
C GLN A 440 -27.12 -16.87 -14.44
N ILE A 441 -25.99 -17.51 -14.71
CA ILE A 441 -24.90 -17.65 -13.74
C ILE A 441 -23.95 -16.49 -14.00
N VAL A 442 -23.69 -15.71 -12.97
CA VAL A 442 -22.80 -14.55 -12.99
C VAL A 442 -21.46 -14.98 -12.40
N VAL A 443 -20.37 -14.68 -13.10
CA VAL A 443 -19.01 -14.81 -12.60
C VAL A 443 -18.39 -13.43 -12.57
N GLU A 444 -18.24 -12.88 -11.37
CA GLU A 444 -17.79 -11.51 -11.14
C GLU A 444 -16.44 -11.52 -10.43
N PRO A 445 -15.49 -10.63 -10.76
CA PRO A 445 -14.26 -10.47 -9.99
C PRO A 445 -14.54 -10.28 -8.50
N ALA A 446 -13.79 -10.99 -7.65
CA ALA A 446 -14.00 -10.95 -6.20
C ALA A 446 -13.69 -9.55 -5.62
N GLU A 447 -12.71 -8.87 -6.21
CA GLU A 447 -12.29 -7.51 -5.90
C GLU A 447 -12.62 -6.55 -7.07
N PRO A 448 -12.97 -5.27 -6.80
CA PRO A 448 -13.28 -4.31 -7.85
C PRO A 448 -12.09 -4.06 -8.78
N VAL A 449 -12.34 -4.06 -10.09
CA VAL A 449 -11.31 -3.72 -11.10
C VAL A 449 -11.32 -2.21 -11.31
N ILE A 450 -10.32 -1.51 -10.76
CA ILE A 450 -10.25 -0.05 -10.81
C ILE A 450 -9.13 0.41 -11.74
N ASP A 451 -9.48 1.19 -12.77
CA ASP A 451 -8.50 1.94 -13.58
C ASP A 451 -8.34 3.35 -12.98
N THR A 452 -7.09 3.85 -12.92
CA THR A 452 -6.75 5.17 -12.37
C THR A 452 -5.94 5.99 -13.37
N LYS A 453 -6.24 7.30 -13.46
CA LYS A 453 -5.53 8.23 -14.34
C LYS A 453 -5.27 9.54 -13.63
N GLU A 454 -4.08 10.11 -13.82
CA GLU A 454 -3.78 11.46 -13.38
C GLU A 454 -4.09 12.44 -14.52
N LEU A 455 -4.96 13.40 -14.25
CA LEU A 455 -5.36 14.43 -15.20
C LEU A 455 -4.84 15.79 -14.78
N LYS A 456 -4.52 16.62 -15.77
CA LYS A 456 -4.15 18.01 -15.61
C LYS A 456 -5.29 18.91 -16.07
N VAL A 457 -5.20 20.18 -15.69
CA VAL A 457 -6.13 21.21 -16.15
C VAL A 457 -6.14 21.25 -17.68
N GLY A 458 -7.30 20.99 -18.27
CA GLY A 458 -7.51 20.97 -19.72
C GLY A 458 -7.80 19.59 -20.31
N ASP A 459 -7.56 18.51 -19.57
CA ASP A 459 -7.87 17.15 -20.02
C ASP A 459 -9.39 16.88 -19.97
N GLU A 460 -9.89 16.06 -20.91
CA GLU A 460 -11.30 15.66 -20.99
C GLU A 460 -11.44 14.15 -20.73
N LEU A 461 -12.42 13.77 -19.88
CA LEU A 461 -12.70 12.37 -19.56
C LEU A 461 -14.18 12.19 -19.19
N GLU A 462 -14.82 11.10 -19.63
CA GLU A 462 -16.24 10.80 -19.39
C GLU A 462 -16.41 9.45 -18.67
N GLY A 463 -17.27 9.41 -17.64
CA GLY A 463 -17.55 8.18 -16.88
C GLY A 463 -16.59 7.90 -15.71
N TRP A 464 -15.75 8.87 -15.33
CA TRP A 464 -14.76 8.74 -14.26
C TRP A 464 -15.12 9.57 -13.04
N THR A 465 -14.61 9.18 -11.88
CA THR A 465 -14.81 9.84 -10.59
C THR A 465 -13.50 10.41 -10.06
N ILE A 466 -13.52 11.57 -9.40
CA ILE A 466 -12.31 12.17 -8.79
C ILE A 466 -12.02 11.43 -7.48
N GLU A 467 -10.78 10.96 -7.35
CA GLU A 467 -10.27 10.29 -6.16
C GLU A 467 -9.47 11.24 -5.27
N GLU A 468 -8.56 12.02 -5.84
CA GLU A 468 -7.64 12.90 -5.11
C GLU A 468 -7.39 14.20 -5.89
N ILE A 469 -7.19 15.32 -5.17
CA ILE A 469 -6.73 16.61 -5.73
C ILE A 469 -5.37 16.93 -5.13
N LYS A 470 -4.36 17.15 -5.96
CA LYS A 470 -2.99 17.44 -5.53
C LYS A 470 -2.66 18.92 -5.76
N GLY A 471 -2.39 19.68 -4.70
CA GLY A 471 -1.97 21.09 -4.75
C GLY A 471 -1.54 21.66 -3.38
N GLY A 472 -0.57 22.58 -3.37
CA GLY A 472 -0.09 23.28 -2.16
C GLY A 472 -0.08 24.80 -2.30
N THR A 473 -0.04 25.53 -1.19
CA THR A 473 0.14 27.00 -1.12
C THR A 473 1.52 27.34 -0.57
N TYR A 474 2.03 28.55 -0.86
CA TYR A 474 3.25 29.09 -0.26
C TYR A 474 3.07 30.56 0.17
N THR A 475 3.84 31.01 1.16
CA THR A 475 3.81 32.40 1.65
C THR A 475 4.84 33.25 0.89
N GLU A 476 4.36 34.31 0.23
CA GLU A 476 5.18 35.35 -0.38
C GLU A 476 5.51 36.43 0.66
N VAL A 477 6.79 36.71 0.88
CA VAL A 477 7.28 37.75 1.81
C VAL A 477 7.77 38.95 1.02
N THR A 478 7.22 40.14 1.30
CA THR A 478 7.68 41.41 0.72
C THR A 478 8.35 42.25 1.80
N VAL A 479 9.66 42.51 1.66
CA VAL A 479 10.42 43.36 2.57
C VAL A 479 10.08 44.84 2.33
N MET A 480 9.86 45.59 3.40
CA MET A 480 9.54 47.00 3.40
C MET A 480 10.72 47.83 3.92
N HIS A 481 10.87 49.05 3.41
CA HIS A 481 11.90 49.98 3.85
C HIS A 481 11.26 51.24 4.47
N PRO A 482 11.83 51.78 5.57
CA PRO A 482 11.31 52.99 6.18
C PRO A 482 11.48 54.18 5.23
N THR A 483 10.42 54.97 5.04
CA THR A 483 10.42 56.16 4.16
C THR A 483 10.87 57.44 4.87
N GLU A 484 10.93 57.41 6.20
CA GLU A 484 11.37 58.52 7.06
C GLU A 484 12.39 58.00 8.09
N PRO A 485 13.25 58.88 8.65
CA PRO A 485 14.10 58.50 9.76
C PRO A 485 13.27 57.96 10.93
N ILE A 486 13.71 56.86 11.52
CA ILE A 486 13.07 56.30 12.73
C ILE A 486 13.81 56.70 14.01
N THR A 487 14.93 57.40 13.92
CA THR A 487 15.73 57.86 15.07
C THR A 487 15.76 59.39 15.12
N TYR A 488 15.47 59.94 16.30
CA TYR A 488 15.31 61.37 16.57
C TYR A 488 16.09 61.77 17.82
N LEU A 489 16.42 63.05 17.96
CA LEU A 489 16.90 63.64 19.21
C LEU A 489 15.73 64.07 20.10
N ASP A 490 15.94 64.06 21.41
CA ASP A 490 14.93 64.49 22.39
C ASP A 490 14.48 65.95 22.20
N THR A 491 15.32 66.81 21.61
CA THR A 491 14.99 68.19 21.23
C THR A 491 14.06 68.30 20.03
N GLU A 492 13.86 67.22 19.27
CA GLU A 492 13.00 67.19 18.08
C GLU A 492 11.57 66.73 18.39
N ILE A 493 11.32 66.29 19.62
CA ILE A 493 10.03 65.79 20.07
C ILE A 493 9.50 66.71 21.17
N ASP A 494 8.26 67.16 21.00
CA ASP A 494 7.53 67.89 22.03
C ASP A 494 6.83 66.87 22.96
N PRO A 495 7.26 66.73 24.23
CA PRO A 495 6.67 65.75 25.14
C PRO A 495 5.20 66.04 25.46
N GLU A 496 4.70 67.27 25.24
CA GLU A 496 3.28 67.60 25.44
C GLU A 496 2.41 67.22 24.23
N ASN A 497 3.02 66.98 23.07
CA ASN A 497 2.30 66.74 21.81
C ASN A 497 3.02 65.71 20.93
N ILE A 498 3.04 64.46 21.38
CA ILE A 498 3.61 63.34 20.63
C ILE A 498 2.60 62.79 19.60
N ASP A 499 3.11 62.27 18.48
CA ASP A 499 2.33 61.84 17.31
C ASP A 499 2.60 60.38 16.89
N SER A 500 3.42 59.67 17.65
CA SER A 500 3.79 58.27 17.41
C SER A 500 4.17 57.58 18.71
N ASN A 501 4.22 56.24 18.70
CA ASN A 501 4.88 55.51 19.77
C ASN A 501 6.35 55.92 19.88
N LEU A 502 6.91 55.93 21.09
CA LEU A 502 8.29 56.32 21.33
C LEU A 502 9.11 55.22 21.98
N ILE A 503 10.37 55.06 21.59
CA ILE A 503 11.39 54.35 22.35
C ILE A 503 12.40 55.38 22.84
N LEU A 504 12.41 55.68 24.14
CA LEU A 504 13.31 56.66 24.73
C LEU A 504 14.59 55.98 25.20
N VAL A 505 15.72 56.30 24.55
CA VAL A 505 17.02 55.77 24.92
C VAL A 505 17.76 56.77 25.81
N GLY A 506 18.02 56.35 27.06
CA GLY A 506 18.72 57.13 28.07
C GLY A 506 17.81 57.61 29.21
N GLY A 507 18.38 57.64 30.42
CA GLY A 507 17.67 58.08 31.63
C GLY A 507 17.47 59.60 31.70
N PRO A 508 16.86 60.12 32.79
CA PRO A 508 16.54 61.55 32.97
C PRO A 508 17.71 62.54 32.87
N VAL A 509 18.94 62.06 33.03
CA VAL A 509 20.15 62.88 32.86
C VAL A 509 20.49 63.09 31.39
N ALA A 510 20.23 62.09 30.55
CA ALA A 510 20.61 62.07 29.15
C ALA A 510 19.47 62.52 28.23
N ASN A 511 18.24 62.09 28.51
CA ASN A 511 17.06 62.30 27.67
C ASN A 511 16.03 63.18 28.39
N ALA A 512 15.73 64.34 27.81
CA ALA A 512 14.82 65.34 28.36
C ALA A 512 13.36 64.85 28.43
N ILE A 513 12.94 63.96 27.53
CA ILE A 513 11.58 63.37 27.55
C ILE A 513 11.48 62.36 28.68
N THR A 514 12.49 61.50 28.85
CA THR A 514 12.56 60.60 30.02
C THR A 514 12.52 61.42 31.32
N LYS A 515 13.23 62.55 31.38
CA LYS A 515 13.17 63.47 32.51
C LYS A 515 11.77 64.03 32.72
N TYR A 516 11.10 64.49 31.66
CA TYR A 516 9.74 65.00 31.74
C TYR A 516 8.76 63.95 32.29
N LEU A 517 8.87 62.70 31.83
CA LEU A 517 8.02 61.59 32.30
C LEU A 517 8.26 61.27 33.78
N VAL A 518 9.51 61.35 34.24
CA VAL A 518 9.86 61.14 35.67
C VAL A 518 9.39 62.32 36.54
N ASP A 519 9.68 63.56 36.14
CA ASP A 519 9.35 64.76 36.92
C ASP A 519 7.82 64.93 37.08
N ASN A 520 7.03 64.47 36.10
CA ASN A 520 5.57 64.50 36.13
C ASN A 520 4.93 63.20 36.68
N GLY A 521 5.74 62.22 37.11
CA GLY A 521 5.27 61.00 37.77
C GLY A 521 4.64 59.95 36.85
N TYR A 522 4.86 60.03 35.53
CA TYR A 522 4.44 59.00 34.56
C TYR A 522 5.34 57.76 34.63
N SER A 523 6.64 57.96 34.84
CA SER A 523 7.61 56.89 35.02
C SER A 523 7.83 56.58 36.49
N THR A 524 7.87 55.29 36.83
CA THR A 524 7.91 54.79 38.23
C THR A 524 9.26 54.19 38.63
N VAL A 525 10.14 53.96 37.67
CA VAL A 525 11.47 53.35 37.89
C VAL A 525 12.46 54.37 38.48
N ASP A 526 13.26 53.94 39.45
CA ASP A 526 14.39 54.73 39.97
C ASP A 526 15.59 54.65 39.01
N TRP A 527 15.52 55.43 37.92
CA TRP A 527 16.54 55.45 36.88
C TRP A 527 17.94 55.85 37.36
N TYR A 528 18.04 56.58 38.48
CA TYR A 528 19.34 56.99 39.03
C TYR A 528 20.09 55.83 39.68
N ASN A 529 19.40 54.74 40.03
CA ASN A 529 19.98 53.53 40.61
C ASN A 529 19.76 52.26 39.75
N SER A 530 18.94 52.33 38.71
CA SER A 530 18.65 51.22 37.79
C SER A 530 19.92 50.60 37.18
N ALA A 531 20.00 49.27 37.19
CA ALA A 531 21.09 48.52 36.55
C ALA A 531 20.91 48.35 35.02
N GLY A 532 19.82 48.89 34.46
CA GLY A 532 19.41 48.71 33.08
C GLY A 532 18.03 48.05 33.04
N ASP A 533 16.98 48.88 33.03
CA ASP A 533 15.59 48.44 33.01
C ASP A 533 14.87 48.96 31.75
N ILE A 534 13.76 48.31 31.41
CA ILE A 534 12.84 48.77 30.37
C ILE A 534 11.47 49.01 31.01
N GLU A 535 10.92 50.21 30.85
CA GLU A 535 9.57 50.55 31.32
C GLU A 535 8.67 50.86 30.12
N TYR A 536 7.53 50.18 30.04
CA TYR A 536 6.49 50.49 29.06
C TYR A 536 5.37 51.29 29.74
N ILE A 537 5.09 52.46 29.20
CA ILE A 537 3.96 53.30 29.55
C ILE A 537 2.93 53.13 28.42
N GLU A 538 1.84 52.44 28.72
CA GLU A 538 0.88 51.99 27.70
C GLU A 538 0.13 53.13 27.02
N ASP A 539 -0.21 54.19 27.76
CA ASP A 539 -0.91 55.36 27.24
C ASP A 539 -0.31 56.65 27.79
N PHE A 540 0.40 57.37 26.92
CA PHE A 540 0.86 58.72 27.10
C PHE A 540 0.37 59.55 25.91
N ASN A 541 -0.69 60.35 26.12
CA ASN A 541 -1.35 61.14 25.08
C ASN A 541 -1.85 60.32 23.86
N GLY A 542 -2.31 59.09 24.08
CA GLY A 542 -2.85 58.21 23.03
C GLY A 542 -1.79 57.34 22.34
N PHE A 543 -0.53 57.39 22.76
CA PHE A 543 0.57 56.59 22.23
C PHE A 543 1.31 55.87 23.36
N GLY A 544 1.94 54.74 23.04
CA GLY A 544 2.78 54.03 24.01
C GLY A 544 4.20 54.60 24.03
N VAL A 545 4.83 54.59 25.20
CA VAL A 545 6.22 55.01 25.38
C VAL A 545 7.02 53.91 26.06
N LEU A 546 8.14 53.52 25.44
CA LEU A 546 9.06 52.52 25.96
C LEU A 546 10.38 53.19 26.38
N ILE A 547 10.63 53.27 27.69
CA ILE A 547 11.86 53.84 28.23
C ILE A 547 12.91 52.74 28.34
N VAL A 548 14.08 52.94 27.74
CA VAL A 548 15.22 52.03 27.76
C VAL A 548 16.41 52.76 28.38
N ALA A 549 16.66 52.53 29.66
CA ALA A 549 17.60 53.33 30.43
C ALA A 549 18.22 52.61 31.62
N GLY A 550 19.33 53.15 32.10
CA GLY A 550 19.93 52.77 33.38
C GLY A 550 20.71 53.93 34.00
N LYS A 551 21.27 53.71 35.20
CA LYS A 551 22.00 54.73 35.98
C LYS A 551 23.18 55.36 35.25
N ASP A 552 23.74 54.64 34.27
CA ASP A 552 24.83 55.08 33.43
C ASP A 552 24.72 54.47 32.02
N ARG A 553 25.66 54.85 31.15
CA ARG A 553 25.73 54.42 29.75
C ARG A 553 25.92 52.91 29.56
N TYR A 554 26.56 52.23 30.51
CA TYR A 554 26.74 50.78 30.45
C TYR A 554 25.45 50.06 30.83
N ALA A 555 24.76 50.54 31.87
CA ALA A 555 23.45 50.05 32.26
C ALA A 555 22.39 50.26 31.15
N THR A 556 22.39 51.45 30.52
CA THR A 556 21.52 51.75 29.37
C THR A 556 21.79 50.82 28.18
N ARG A 557 23.07 50.49 27.92
CA ARG A 557 23.45 49.53 26.89
C ARG A 557 22.92 48.11 27.16
N GLU A 558 22.93 47.66 28.41
CA GLU A 558 22.36 46.35 28.76
C GLU A 558 20.83 46.32 28.60
N ALA A 559 20.12 47.40 28.94
CA ALA A 559 18.69 47.53 28.66
C ALA A 559 18.40 47.48 27.15
N ALA A 560 19.21 48.16 26.32
CA ALA A 560 19.06 48.12 24.87
C ALA A 560 19.27 46.71 24.28
N LYS A 561 20.20 45.92 24.82
CA LYS A 561 20.38 44.51 24.42
C LYS A 561 19.14 43.68 24.72
N GLN A 562 18.55 43.83 25.90
CA GLN A 562 17.32 43.12 26.27
C GLN A 562 16.17 43.46 25.31
N LEU A 563 16.06 44.72 24.87
CA LEU A 563 15.06 45.10 23.87
C LEU A 563 15.35 44.46 22.50
N MET A 564 16.59 44.46 22.04
CA MET A 564 16.94 43.82 20.76
C MET A 564 16.66 42.31 20.75
N GLU A 565 16.95 41.63 21.85
CA GLU A 565 16.60 40.20 22.01
C GLU A 565 15.09 39.98 21.98
N TYR A 566 14.31 40.89 22.57
CA TYR A 566 12.86 40.84 22.49
C TYR A 566 12.36 41.04 21.04
N LEU A 567 12.87 42.06 20.34
CA LEU A 567 12.50 42.36 18.96
C LEU A 567 12.82 41.21 17.99
N ALA A 568 13.91 40.47 18.22
CA ALA A 568 14.27 39.33 17.40
C ALA A 568 13.30 38.14 17.52
N ASN A 569 12.45 38.13 18.55
CA ASN A 569 11.46 37.07 18.81
C ASN A 569 10.02 37.47 18.45
N LEU A 570 9.80 38.65 17.85
CA LEU A 570 8.51 39.13 17.30
C LEU A 570 8.39 38.81 15.81
#